data_AF-A0A328NR56-F1
#
_entry.id   AF-A0A328NR56-F1
#
_cell.length_a   1.000
_cell.length_b   1.000
_cell.length_c   1.000
_cell.angle_alpha   90.00
_cell.angle_beta   90.00
_cell.angle_gamma   90.00
#
_symmetry.space_group_name_H-M   'P 1'
#
loop_
_entity.id
_entity.type
_entity.pdbx_description
1 polymer ?
#
loop_
_entity_poly.entity_id
_entity_poly.type
_entity_poly.pdbx_seq_one_letter_code
_entity_poly.pdbx_strand_id
1 'polypeptide(L)'
;MVTGRSPRFTESTQGRLRRLNLATSLPPVVFAAVVLLYTDARAWWHVVVLAPGAVAAVVAFERWTANDLARVALPCLVVAAAVWPLGVLVTGSPNAYWGICAVGSLALREVRRRRKLVMAGLFTYVAAVGAARLLVQQDDIGHVLVTYVLIPTALTVVVTVFTVVGERFYDLIRELEQTREREAELAVVRERVRFASDLHDIQGHTLHVVKLKIALAQRLLLRDTARAEKELRETYTLVSDTIAQTKELAYAQRRLNLTAEMENAKNLFEAAGIRVRVTREAEVDARASELLGQVLRETTTNILRHAQATQVQITLAASGITIVNDGVTATTPPEFRGLAALRQRVAGDGGELTVEQEDGRFLTAAVFPPARADAAPTVSGKDGR
;
A
#
# COMPACT_ATOMS: atom_id res chain seq x y z
N MET A 1 13.52 19.34 11.25
CA MET A 1 13.70 18.68 9.93
C MET A 1 13.50 17.19 10.14
N VAL A 2 12.28 16.71 9.92
CA VAL A 2 11.92 15.29 10.04
C VAL A 2 12.26 14.62 8.71
N THR A 3 13.26 13.74 8.74
CA THR A 3 13.61 12.86 7.62
C THR A 3 12.45 11.89 7.40
N GLY A 4 11.63 12.14 6.38
CA GLY A 4 10.60 11.21 5.93
C GLY A 4 11.24 9.89 5.50
N ARG A 5 11.09 8.86 6.32
CA ARG A 5 11.36 7.48 5.92
C ARG A 5 10.34 7.10 4.86
N SER A 6 10.82 6.91 3.65
CA SER A 6 10.08 6.26 2.57
C SER A 6 9.49 4.92 3.05
N PRO A 7 8.29 4.53 2.59
CA PRO A 7 7.70 3.26 2.96
C PRO A 7 8.63 2.13 2.51
N ARG A 8 9.15 1.37 3.48
CA ARG A 8 9.92 0.15 3.22
C ARG A 8 8.95 -0.89 2.68
N PHE A 9 8.79 -0.94 1.36
CA PHE A 9 8.26 -2.14 0.71
C PHE A 9 9.08 -3.32 1.21
N THR A 10 8.40 -4.34 1.74
CA THR A 10 9.08 -5.55 2.20
C THR A 10 9.77 -6.22 1.02
N GLU A 11 10.96 -6.81 1.22
CA GLU A 11 11.78 -7.42 0.15
C GLU A 11 10.97 -8.36 -0.78
N SER A 12 9.94 -9.03 -0.24
CA SER A 12 9.01 -9.88 -0.99
C SER A 12 8.16 -9.12 -2.02
N THR A 13 7.62 -7.95 -1.67
CA THR A 13 6.77 -7.13 -2.55
C THR A 13 7.61 -6.49 -3.65
N GLN A 14 8.81 -6.01 -3.30
CA GLN A 14 9.76 -5.45 -4.25
C GLN A 14 10.29 -6.53 -5.22
N GLY A 15 10.51 -7.75 -4.73
CA GLY A 15 10.86 -8.91 -5.55
C GLY A 15 9.76 -9.34 -6.54
N ARG A 16 8.49 -9.29 -6.11
CA ARG A 16 7.33 -9.64 -6.97
C ARG A 16 7.10 -8.60 -8.06
N LEU A 17 7.16 -7.31 -7.73
CA LEU A 17 7.10 -6.21 -8.71
C LEU A 17 8.27 -6.28 -9.71
N ARG A 18 9.48 -6.58 -9.24
CA ARG A 18 10.64 -6.80 -10.10
C ARG A 18 10.44 -7.96 -11.06
N ARG A 19 9.94 -9.12 -10.59
CA ARG A 19 9.63 -10.28 -11.45
C ARG A 19 8.57 -9.96 -12.48
N LEU A 20 7.52 -9.23 -12.09
CA LEU A 20 6.45 -8.81 -13.01
C LEU A 20 6.99 -7.87 -14.09
N ASN A 21 7.77 -6.85 -13.70
CA ASN A 21 8.34 -5.88 -14.62
C ASN A 21 9.36 -6.54 -15.59
N LEU A 22 10.16 -7.50 -15.10
CA LEU A 22 11.02 -8.32 -15.95
C LEU A 22 10.21 -9.20 -16.91
N ALA A 23 9.17 -9.88 -16.44
CA ALA A 23 8.33 -10.73 -17.28
C ALA A 23 7.58 -9.95 -18.37
N THR A 24 7.14 -8.72 -18.06
CA THR A 24 6.36 -7.91 -19.00
C THR A 24 7.23 -7.09 -19.95
N SER A 25 8.36 -6.54 -19.49
CA SER A 25 9.12 -5.55 -20.26
C SER A 25 10.45 -6.07 -20.82
N LEU A 26 11.04 -7.14 -20.29
CA LEU A 26 12.26 -7.73 -20.85
C LEU A 26 12.03 -8.41 -22.23
N PRO A 27 10.95 -9.19 -22.46
CA PRO A 27 10.75 -9.86 -23.75
C PRO A 27 10.64 -8.89 -24.94
N PRO A 28 9.90 -7.76 -24.86
CA PRO A 28 9.88 -6.76 -25.94
C PRO A 28 11.26 -6.15 -26.24
N VAL A 29 12.07 -5.87 -25.21
CA VAL A 29 13.41 -5.28 -25.37
C VAL A 29 14.36 -6.27 -26.03
N VAL A 30 14.35 -7.53 -25.59
CA VAL A 30 15.15 -8.61 -26.19
C VAL A 30 14.69 -8.88 -27.62
N PHE A 31 13.37 -8.93 -27.87
CA PHE A 31 12.82 -9.11 -29.20
C PHE A 31 13.25 -8.00 -30.15
N ALA A 32 13.14 -6.72 -29.73
CA ALA A 32 13.62 -5.59 -30.51
C ALA A 32 15.13 -5.70 -30.82
N ALA A 33 15.95 -6.08 -29.83
CA ALA A 33 17.39 -6.27 -30.03
C ALA A 33 17.70 -7.36 -31.07
N VAL A 34 16.99 -8.49 -31.00
CA VAL A 34 17.14 -9.61 -31.96
C VAL A 34 16.71 -9.21 -33.35
N VAL A 35 15.57 -8.51 -33.49
CA VAL A 35 15.08 -8.03 -34.78
C VAL A 35 16.07 -7.07 -35.42
N LEU A 36 16.59 -6.09 -34.68
CA LEU A 36 17.57 -5.13 -35.20
C LEU A 36 18.89 -5.79 -35.61
N LEU A 37 19.36 -6.79 -34.84
CA LEU A 37 20.52 -7.59 -35.22
C LEU A 37 20.26 -8.38 -36.51
N TYR A 38 19.07 -8.97 -36.65
CA TYR A 38 18.69 -9.73 -37.84
C TYR A 38 18.56 -8.85 -39.09
N THR A 39 18.00 -7.64 -38.97
CA THR A 39 17.84 -6.74 -40.12
C THR A 39 19.17 -6.18 -40.64
N ASP A 40 20.15 -5.97 -39.75
CA ASP A 40 21.39 -5.26 -40.11
C ASP A 40 22.58 -6.21 -40.34
N ALA A 41 22.50 -7.44 -39.85
CA ALA A 41 23.55 -8.43 -40.04
C ALA A 41 23.50 -9.05 -41.45
N ARG A 42 24.17 -8.39 -42.40
CA ARG A 42 24.40 -8.92 -43.76
C ARG A 42 25.58 -9.90 -43.83
N ALA A 43 26.47 -9.84 -42.86
CA ALA A 43 27.61 -10.74 -42.70
C ALA A 43 27.75 -11.14 -41.23
N TRP A 44 28.35 -12.31 -40.96
CA TRP A 44 28.53 -12.82 -39.59
C TRP A 44 29.31 -11.84 -38.68
N TRP A 45 30.26 -11.09 -39.25
CA TRP A 45 31.06 -10.12 -38.49
C TRP A 45 30.26 -8.86 -38.11
N HIS A 46 29.15 -8.52 -38.79
CA HIS A 46 28.25 -7.44 -38.35
C HIS A 46 27.68 -7.74 -36.96
N VAL A 47 27.34 -9.01 -36.70
CA VAL A 47 26.83 -9.45 -35.39
C VAL A 47 27.87 -9.21 -34.31
N VAL A 48 29.15 -9.47 -34.59
CA VAL A 48 30.25 -9.24 -33.64
C VAL A 48 30.38 -7.77 -33.25
N VAL A 49 30.11 -6.85 -34.19
CA VAL A 49 30.17 -5.40 -33.96
C VAL A 49 28.91 -4.90 -33.23
N LEU A 50 27.73 -5.38 -33.59
CA LEU A 50 26.45 -4.85 -33.10
C LEU A 50 25.96 -5.49 -31.79
N ALA A 51 26.25 -6.78 -31.58
CA ALA A 51 25.78 -7.52 -30.41
C ALA A 51 26.20 -6.92 -29.06
N PRO A 52 27.43 -6.38 -28.88
CA PRO A 52 27.82 -5.75 -27.62
C PRO A 52 26.89 -4.60 -27.21
N GLY A 53 26.41 -3.79 -28.16
CA GLY A 53 25.50 -2.69 -27.89
C GLY A 53 24.11 -3.17 -27.47
N ALA A 54 23.62 -4.23 -28.12
CA ALA A 54 22.38 -4.90 -27.75
C ALA A 54 22.45 -5.51 -26.34
N VAL A 55 23.54 -6.23 -26.04
CA VAL A 55 23.79 -6.82 -24.70
C VAL A 55 23.88 -5.74 -23.64
N ALA A 56 24.60 -4.64 -23.90
CA ALA A 56 24.70 -3.52 -22.97
C ALA A 56 23.32 -2.91 -22.62
N ALA A 57 22.44 -2.77 -23.61
CA ALA A 57 21.07 -2.29 -23.39
C ALA A 57 20.22 -3.27 -22.58
N VAL A 58 20.28 -4.57 -22.87
CA VAL A 58 19.55 -5.60 -22.11
C VAL A 58 20.03 -5.66 -20.66
N VAL A 59 21.35 -5.65 -20.43
CA VAL A 59 21.94 -5.63 -19.08
C VAL A 59 21.56 -4.37 -18.32
N ALA A 60 21.61 -3.20 -18.97
CA ALA A 60 21.18 -1.95 -18.36
C ALA A 60 19.69 -1.99 -18.00
N PHE A 61 18.84 -2.52 -18.88
CA PHE A 61 17.42 -2.67 -18.62
C PHE A 61 17.15 -3.62 -17.45
N GLU A 62 17.77 -4.80 -17.43
CA GLU A 62 17.64 -5.77 -16.34
C GLU A 62 18.05 -5.15 -14.99
N ARG A 63 19.21 -4.48 -14.95
CA ARG A 63 19.72 -3.85 -13.73
C ARG A 63 18.91 -2.63 -13.31
N TRP A 64 18.31 -1.92 -14.26
CA TRP A 64 17.35 -0.87 -13.99
C TRP A 64 16.10 -1.40 -13.28
N THR A 65 15.52 -2.53 -13.74
CA THR A 65 14.40 -3.17 -13.02
C THR A 65 14.78 -3.65 -11.62
N ALA A 66 16.06 -3.97 -11.41
CA ALA A 66 16.62 -4.34 -10.11
C ALA A 66 16.99 -3.14 -9.22
N ASN A 67 16.85 -1.90 -9.72
CA ASN A 67 17.29 -0.68 -9.05
C ASN A 67 18.81 -0.69 -8.71
N ASP A 68 19.61 -1.35 -9.55
CA ASP A 68 21.06 -1.56 -9.43
C ASP A 68 21.82 -1.03 -10.67
N LEU A 69 21.18 -0.14 -11.43
CA LEU A 69 21.71 0.40 -12.68
C LEU A 69 23.05 1.13 -12.48
N ALA A 70 23.19 1.88 -11.38
CA ALA A 70 24.40 2.65 -11.08
C ALA A 70 25.71 1.85 -11.17
N ARG A 71 25.69 0.54 -10.86
CA ARG A 71 26.87 -0.33 -10.93
C ARG A 71 27.30 -0.68 -12.36
N VAL A 72 26.35 -0.75 -13.28
CA VAL A 72 26.59 -1.17 -14.67
C VAL A 72 26.45 -0.01 -15.68
N ALA A 73 25.93 1.14 -15.26
CA ALA A 73 25.63 2.26 -16.13
C ALA A 73 26.85 2.72 -16.95
N LEU A 74 27.98 2.93 -16.28
CA LEU A 74 29.21 3.39 -16.92
C LEU A 74 29.78 2.38 -17.94
N PRO A 75 30.04 1.10 -17.59
CA PRO A 75 30.55 0.14 -18.56
C PRO A 75 29.56 -0.11 -19.72
N CYS A 76 28.25 -0.20 -19.45
CA CYS A 76 27.26 -0.33 -20.52
C CYS A 76 27.24 0.89 -21.45
N LEU A 77 27.39 2.10 -20.90
CA LEU A 77 27.39 3.33 -21.69
C LEU A 77 28.65 3.44 -22.54
N VAL A 78 29.82 3.04 -22.03
CA VAL A 78 31.06 3.00 -22.81
C VAL A 78 30.96 2.03 -23.98
N VAL A 79 30.45 0.81 -23.73
CA VAL A 79 30.24 -0.20 -24.80
C VAL A 79 29.25 0.31 -25.83
N ALA A 80 28.09 0.80 -25.39
CA ALA A 80 27.05 1.30 -26.27
C ALA A 80 27.51 2.53 -27.09
N ALA A 81 28.27 3.43 -26.46
CA ALA A 81 28.84 4.59 -27.14
C ALA A 81 29.84 4.15 -28.22
N ALA A 82 30.70 3.17 -27.95
CA ALA A 82 31.68 2.67 -28.93
C ALA A 82 31.02 1.94 -30.13
N VAL A 83 29.90 1.25 -29.91
CA VAL A 83 29.19 0.52 -30.96
C VAL A 83 28.57 1.44 -32.01
N TRP A 84 28.09 2.64 -31.62
CA TRP A 84 27.48 3.57 -32.57
C TRP A 84 28.42 3.98 -33.72
N PRO A 85 29.62 4.56 -33.49
CA PRO A 85 30.53 4.93 -34.57
C PRO A 85 31.05 3.73 -35.36
N LEU A 86 31.25 2.57 -34.72
CA LEU A 86 31.62 1.34 -35.42
C LEU A 86 30.50 0.89 -36.37
N GLY A 87 29.24 0.97 -35.93
CA GLY A 87 28.09 0.67 -36.76
C GLY A 87 27.95 1.62 -37.95
N VAL A 88 28.14 2.92 -37.69
CA VAL A 88 28.06 3.95 -38.74
C VAL A 88 29.20 3.83 -39.75
N LEU A 89 30.45 3.70 -39.31
CA LEU A 89 31.61 3.79 -40.18
C LEU A 89 32.05 2.45 -40.78
N VAL A 90 31.87 1.34 -40.04
CA VAL A 90 32.37 0.02 -40.45
C VAL A 90 31.28 -0.83 -41.07
N THR A 91 30.15 -1.04 -40.37
CA THR A 91 29.08 -1.93 -40.86
C THR A 91 28.07 -1.23 -41.77
N GLY A 92 27.98 0.10 -41.71
CA GLY A 92 26.91 0.85 -42.40
C GLY A 92 25.52 0.53 -41.85
N SER A 93 25.44 0.19 -40.55
CA SER A 93 24.19 -0.11 -39.86
C SER A 93 23.62 1.17 -39.25
N PRO A 94 22.42 1.60 -39.70
CA PRO A 94 21.76 2.75 -39.10
C PRO A 94 21.13 2.42 -37.74
N ASN A 95 20.96 1.15 -37.38
CA ASN A 95 20.35 0.74 -36.11
C ASN A 95 21.33 0.59 -34.94
N ALA A 96 22.63 0.76 -35.18
CA ALA A 96 23.66 0.64 -34.14
C ALA A 96 23.50 1.65 -32.97
N TYR A 97 22.70 2.72 -33.14
CA TYR A 97 22.44 3.71 -32.07
C TYR A 97 21.55 3.16 -30.97
N TRP A 98 20.81 2.07 -31.21
CA TRP A 98 19.80 1.58 -30.28
C TRP A 98 20.37 1.32 -28.88
N GLY A 99 21.58 0.76 -28.81
CA GLY A 99 22.29 0.52 -27.55
C GLY A 99 22.52 1.81 -26.77
N ILE A 100 23.06 2.85 -27.41
CA ILE A 100 23.36 4.13 -26.74
C ILE A 100 22.08 4.91 -26.41
N CYS A 101 21.05 4.80 -27.24
CA CYS A 101 19.72 5.34 -26.96
C CYS A 101 19.12 4.71 -25.69
N ALA A 102 19.11 3.38 -25.59
CA ALA A 102 18.54 2.66 -24.45
C ALA A 102 19.33 2.93 -23.16
N VAL A 103 20.65 2.70 -23.19
CA VAL A 103 21.50 2.88 -22.00
C VAL A 103 21.59 4.36 -21.59
N GLY A 104 21.76 5.26 -22.56
CA GLY A 104 21.84 6.70 -22.32
C GLY A 104 20.56 7.27 -21.70
N SER A 105 19.39 6.85 -22.19
CA SER A 105 18.10 7.29 -21.64
C SER A 105 17.90 6.82 -20.19
N LEU A 106 18.28 5.57 -19.88
CA LEU A 106 18.19 5.02 -18.52
C LEU A 106 19.19 5.67 -17.56
N ALA A 107 20.41 5.95 -18.03
CA ALA A 107 21.47 6.56 -17.20
C ALA A 107 21.15 8.00 -16.76
N LEU A 108 20.23 8.71 -17.45
CA LEU A 108 19.78 10.05 -17.05
C LEU A 108 19.12 10.10 -15.67
N ARG A 109 18.67 8.95 -15.15
CA ARG A 109 18.10 8.82 -13.79
C ARG A 109 19.10 9.12 -12.70
N GLU A 110 20.34 8.66 -12.89
CA GLU A 110 21.40 8.78 -11.89
C GLU A 110 21.93 10.23 -11.80
N VAL A 111 21.81 11.00 -12.89
CA VAL A 111 22.42 12.34 -13.01
C VAL A 111 21.37 13.47 -12.90
N ARG A 112 20.54 13.42 -11.86
CA ARG A 112 19.40 14.35 -11.68
C ARG A 112 19.79 15.84 -11.69
N ARG A 113 20.97 16.21 -11.16
CA ARG A 113 21.46 17.61 -11.12
C ARG A 113 21.91 18.15 -12.48
N ARG A 114 22.50 17.33 -13.35
CA ARG A 114 23.04 17.75 -14.66
C ARG A 114 22.25 17.19 -15.84
N ARG A 115 21.01 16.71 -15.61
CA ARG A 115 20.19 15.99 -16.60
C ARG A 115 20.06 16.73 -17.94
N LYS A 116 19.84 18.05 -17.93
CA LYS A 116 19.72 18.85 -19.18
C LYS A 116 21.00 18.85 -20.00
N LEU A 117 22.16 18.96 -19.35
CA LEU A 117 23.47 18.93 -20.03
C LEU A 117 23.77 17.54 -20.60
N VAL A 118 23.47 16.48 -19.85
CA VAL A 118 23.67 15.09 -20.30
C VAL A 118 22.74 14.74 -21.46
N MET A 119 21.48 15.21 -21.44
CA MET A 119 20.55 15.05 -22.57
C MET A 119 21.06 15.76 -23.82
N ALA A 120 21.49 17.02 -23.69
CA ALA A 120 22.08 17.77 -24.80
C ALA A 120 23.31 17.03 -25.35
N GLY A 121 24.23 16.58 -24.48
CA GLY A 121 25.40 15.82 -24.88
C GLY A 121 25.06 14.51 -25.60
N LEU A 122 24.06 13.76 -25.13
CA LEU A 122 23.60 12.52 -25.77
C LEU A 122 23.04 12.80 -27.18
N PHE A 123 22.18 13.81 -27.33
CA PHE A 123 21.60 14.15 -28.63
C PHE A 123 22.66 14.67 -29.61
N THR A 124 23.57 15.53 -29.15
CA THR A 124 24.70 16.01 -29.96
C THR A 124 25.61 14.85 -30.35
N TYR A 125 25.88 13.91 -29.45
CA TYR A 125 26.70 12.73 -29.73
C TYR A 125 26.07 11.85 -30.83
N VAL A 126 24.80 11.49 -30.68
CA VAL A 126 24.10 10.64 -31.65
C VAL A 126 24.09 11.31 -33.03
N ALA A 127 23.76 12.60 -33.09
CA ALA A 127 23.70 13.36 -34.33
C ALA A 127 25.09 13.52 -34.98
N ALA A 128 26.12 13.88 -34.21
CA ALA A 128 27.48 14.10 -34.73
C ALA A 128 28.10 12.81 -35.27
N VAL A 129 27.94 11.69 -34.57
CA VAL A 129 28.43 10.39 -35.03
C VAL A 129 27.65 9.91 -36.24
N GLY A 130 26.33 10.13 -36.30
CA GLY A 130 25.54 9.86 -37.50
C GLY A 130 26.02 10.67 -38.71
N ALA A 131 26.31 11.96 -38.52
CA ALA A 131 26.82 12.85 -39.56
C ALA A 131 28.22 12.45 -40.06
N ALA A 132 29.03 11.78 -39.22
CA ALA A 132 30.33 11.27 -39.63
C ALA A 132 30.25 10.27 -40.80
N ARG A 133 29.07 9.67 -41.06
CA ARG A 133 28.84 8.83 -42.25
C ARG A 133 29.10 9.58 -43.57
N LEU A 134 28.90 10.89 -43.59
CA LEU A 134 29.15 11.74 -44.77
C LEU A 134 30.64 11.77 -45.18
N LEU A 135 31.54 11.39 -44.27
CA LEU A 135 32.98 11.26 -44.59
C LEU A 135 33.27 10.04 -45.47
N VAL A 136 32.38 9.03 -45.45
CA VAL A 136 32.57 7.75 -46.15
C VAL A 136 31.66 7.64 -47.38
N GLN A 137 30.46 8.23 -47.32
CA GLN A 137 29.46 8.11 -48.38
C GLN A 137 28.89 9.48 -48.73
N GLN A 138 29.20 9.98 -49.93
CA GLN A 138 28.83 11.34 -50.39
C GLN A 138 27.76 11.35 -51.48
N ASP A 139 27.40 10.19 -52.03
CA ASP A 139 26.53 10.10 -53.20
C ASP A 139 25.08 10.55 -52.94
N ASP A 140 24.59 10.38 -51.71
CA ASP A 140 23.23 10.77 -51.31
C ASP A 140 23.21 11.34 -49.87
N ILE A 141 23.50 12.64 -49.77
CA ILE A 141 23.55 13.39 -48.51
C ILE A 141 22.18 13.37 -47.83
N GLY A 142 21.09 13.44 -48.59
CA GLY A 142 19.73 13.47 -48.05
C GLY A 142 19.37 12.17 -47.33
N HIS A 143 19.61 11.03 -47.97
CA HIS A 143 19.38 9.73 -47.36
C HIS A 143 20.26 9.51 -46.13
N VAL A 144 21.54 9.93 -46.17
CA VAL A 144 22.44 9.81 -45.01
C VAL A 144 21.94 10.63 -43.83
N LEU A 145 21.56 11.89 -44.04
CA LEU A 145 21.04 12.76 -42.99
C LEU A 145 19.74 12.21 -42.38
N VAL A 146 18.83 11.68 -43.19
CA VAL A 146 17.57 11.11 -42.67
C VAL A 146 17.85 9.85 -41.85
N THR A 147 18.59 8.90 -42.42
CA THR A 147 18.73 7.55 -41.87
C THR A 147 19.70 7.47 -40.69
N TYR A 148 20.77 8.28 -40.68
CA TYR A 148 21.80 8.23 -39.64
C TYR A 148 21.75 9.39 -38.65
N VAL A 149 21.10 10.51 -38.98
CA VAL A 149 21.03 11.68 -38.09
C VAL A 149 19.62 11.90 -37.57
N LEU A 150 18.65 12.12 -38.47
CA LEU A 150 17.30 12.54 -38.10
C LEU A 150 16.55 11.43 -37.36
N ILE A 151 16.47 10.23 -37.92
CA ILE A 151 15.75 9.10 -37.29
C ILE A 151 16.38 8.71 -35.94
N PRO A 152 17.69 8.45 -35.82
CA PRO A 152 18.31 8.10 -34.54
C PRO A 152 18.15 9.18 -33.48
N THR A 153 18.32 10.46 -33.84
CA THR A 153 18.18 11.57 -32.89
C THR A 153 16.73 11.73 -32.44
N ALA A 154 15.77 11.69 -33.38
CA ALA A 154 14.35 11.78 -33.06
C ALA A 154 13.90 10.64 -32.15
N LEU A 155 14.28 9.39 -32.45
CA LEU A 155 13.90 8.26 -31.60
C LEU A 155 14.57 8.34 -30.22
N THR A 156 15.83 8.79 -30.15
CA THR A 156 16.52 9.02 -28.87
C THR A 156 15.81 10.08 -28.03
N VAL A 157 15.33 11.16 -28.63
CA VAL A 157 14.50 12.17 -27.96
C VAL A 157 13.20 11.56 -27.45
N VAL A 158 12.48 10.81 -28.29
CA VAL A 158 11.22 10.16 -27.92
C VAL A 158 11.42 9.22 -26.73
N VAL A 159 12.38 8.30 -26.81
CA VAL A 159 12.68 7.34 -25.72
C VAL A 159 13.10 8.07 -24.44
N THR A 160 13.92 9.11 -24.56
CA THR A 160 14.31 9.95 -23.41
C THR A 160 13.10 10.61 -22.77
N VAL A 161 12.22 11.24 -23.55
CA VAL A 161 11.01 11.90 -23.06
C VAL A 161 10.08 10.89 -22.38
N PHE A 162 9.82 9.74 -22.99
CA PHE A 162 9.01 8.69 -22.37
C PHE A 162 9.59 8.20 -21.04
N THR A 163 10.91 8.03 -20.96
CA THR A 163 11.59 7.62 -19.71
C THR A 163 11.43 8.69 -18.62
N VAL A 164 11.64 9.98 -18.97
CA VAL A 164 11.49 11.11 -18.04
C VAL A 164 10.04 11.27 -17.57
N VAL A 165 9.08 11.21 -18.49
CA VAL A 165 7.65 11.36 -18.18
C VAL A 165 7.15 10.18 -17.36
N GLY A 166 7.57 8.96 -17.69
CA GLY A 166 7.25 7.76 -16.93
C GLY A 166 7.69 7.87 -15.47
N GLU A 167 8.92 8.32 -15.22
CA GLU A 167 9.38 8.62 -13.85
C GLU A 167 8.48 9.61 -13.11
N ARG A 168 8.14 10.72 -13.76
CA ARG A 168 7.30 11.76 -13.15
C ARG A 168 5.92 11.23 -12.81
N PHE A 169 5.35 10.40 -13.68
CA PHE A 169 4.06 9.77 -13.47
C PHE A 169 4.09 8.81 -12.28
N TYR A 170 5.11 7.96 -12.17
CA TYR A 170 5.27 7.07 -11.01
C TYR A 170 5.49 7.83 -9.70
N ASP A 171 6.27 8.91 -9.71
CA ASP A 171 6.46 9.75 -8.53
C ASP A 171 5.15 10.43 -8.10
N LEU A 172 4.35 10.91 -9.06
CA LEU A 172 3.05 11.54 -8.81
C LEU A 172 2.03 10.54 -8.24
N ILE A 173 1.99 9.32 -8.77
CA ILE A 173 1.13 8.25 -8.22
C ILE A 173 1.48 7.96 -6.77
N ARG A 174 2.77 7.86 -6.45
CA ARG A 174 3.22 7.65 -5.06
C ARG A 174 2.85 8.80 -4.13
N GLU A 175 2.95 10.03 -4.62
CA GLU A 175 2.55 11.21 -3.85
C GLU A 175 1.04 11.25 -3.60
N LEU A 176 0.22 10.84 -4.58
CA LEU A 176 -1.22 10.69 -4.43
C LEU A 176 -1.59 9.61 -3.41
N GLU A 177 -0.94 8.44 -3.44
CA GLU A 177 -1.15 7.38 -2.45
C GLU A 177 -0.82 7.87 -1.03
N GLN A 178 0.33 8.54 -0.84
CA GLN A 178 0.71 9.11 0.45
C GLN A 178 -0.26 10.19 0.94
N THR A 179 -0.82 10.98 0.01
CA THR A 179 -1.80 12.02 0.37
C THR A 179 -3.13 11.41 0.80
N ARG A 180 -3.59 10.36 0.11
CA ARG A 180 -4.80 9.61 0.51
C ARG A 180 -4.65 8.96 1.88
N GLU A 181 -3.50 8.38 2.18
CA GLU A 181 -3.21 7.84 3.53
C GLU A 181 -3.31 8.94 4.60
N ARG A 182 -2.73 10.12 4.34
CA ARG A 182 -2.81 11.26 5.27
C ARG A 182 -4.23 11.82 5.42
N GLU A 183 -5.03 11.86 4.35
CA GLU A 183 -6.42 12.29 4.43
C GLU A 183 -7.27 11.33 5.27
N ALA A 184 -7.06 10.03 5.13
CA ALA A 184 -7.73 9.02 5.95
C ALA A 184 -7.37 9.17 7.44
N GLU A 185 -6.08 9.36 7.77
CA GLU A 185 -5.64 9.62 9.15
C GLU A 185 -6.27 10.90 9.72
N LEU A 186 -6.29 11.99 8.93
CA LEU A 186 -6.88 13.25 9.35
C LEU A 186 -8.39 13.16 9.56
N ALA A 187 -9.10 12.38 8.73
CA ALA A 187 -10.52 12.14 8.91
C ALA A 187 -10.80 11.44 10.26
N VAL A 188 -10.01 10.41 10.60
CA VAL A 188 -10.12 9.72 11.90
C VAL A 188 -9.84 10.66 13.07
N VAL A 189 -8.83 11.54 12.96
CA VAL A 189 -8.51 12.50 14.03
C VAL A 189 -9.62 13.54 14.21
N ARG A 190 -10.16 14.09 13.11
CA ARG A 190 -11.29 15.03 13.18
C ARG A 190 -12.50 14.40 13.84
N GLU A 191 -12.76 13.14 13.52
CA GLU A 191 -13.85 12.37 14.12
C GLU A 191 -13.68 12.20 15.62
N ARG A 192 -12.45 11.87 16.07
CA ARG A 192 -12.13 11.76 17.50
C ARG A 192 -12.29 13.09 18.23
N VAL A 193 -11.88 14.21 17.62
CA VAL A 193 -12.02 15.54 18.22
C VAL A 193 -13.50 15.93 18.33
N ARG A 194 -14.29 15.68 17.29
CA ARG A 194 -15.75 15.90 17.33
C ARG A 194 -16.39 15.09 18.44
N PHE A 195 -16.07 13.80 18.54
CA PHE A 195 -16.58 12.94 19.60
C PHE A 195 -16.18 13.40 21.01
N ALA A 196 -14.93 13.82 21.19
CA ALA A 196 -14.49 14.36 22.47
C ALA A 196 -15.25 15.64 22.85
N SER A 197 -15.58 16.48 21.86
CA SER A 197 -16.43 17.66 22.06
C SER A 197 -17.84 17.28 22.45
N ASP A 198 -18.49 16.38 21.71
CA ASP A 198 -19.86 15.94 22.00
C ASP A 198 -19.97 15.29 23.39
N LEU A 199 -18.95 14.50 23.77
CA LEU A 199 -18.85 13.92 25.11
C LEU A 199 -18.67 14.99 26.18
N HIS A 200 -17.83 15.99 25.93
CA HIS A 200 -17.59 17.10 26.85
C HIS A 200 -18.84 17.96 27.05
N ASP A 201 -19.61 18.20 25.99
CA ASP A 201 -20.83 19.01 26.05
C ASP A 201 -21.94 18.31 26.85
N ILE A 202 -22.13 17.00 26.62
CA ILE A 202 -23.08 16.17 27.39
C ILE A 202 -22.68 16.11 28.87
N GLN A 203 -21.40 15.88 29.18
CA GLN A 203 -20.93 15.80 30.57
C GLN A 203 -20.94 17.17 31.26
N GLY A 204 -20.50 18.22 30.56
CA GLY A 204 -20.36 19.58 31.10
C GLY A 204 -21.69 20.18 31.51
N HIS A 205 -22.73 20.03 30.68
CA HIS A 205 -24.06 20.55 30.99
C HIS A 205 -24.67 19.83 32.21
N THR A 206 -24.64 18.50 32.23
CA THR A 206 -25.18 17.71 33.34
C THR A 206 -24.44 17.97 34.65
N LEU A 207 -23.10 18.03 34.64
CA LEU A 207 -22.32 18.33 35.85
C LEU A 207 -22.65 19.71 36.42
N HIS A 208 -22.95 20.69 35.56
CA HIS A 208 -23.38 22.01 36.02
C HIS A 208 -24.74 21.94 36.72
N VAL A 209 -25.71 21.22 36.16
CA VAL A 209 -27.04 21.01 36.77
C VAL A 209 -26.92 20.24 38.10
N VAL A 210 -26.10 19.20 38.16
CA VAL A 210 -25.80 18.44 39.39
C VAL A 210 -25.23 19.35 40.47
N LYS A 211 -24.26 20.21 40.14
CA LYS A 211 -23.68 21.17 41.07
C LYS A 211 -24.73 22.13 41.64
N LEU A 212 -25.62 22.65 40.80
CA LEU A 212 -26.72 23.54 41.24
C LEU A 212 -27.72 22.82 42.15
N LYS A 213 -28.13 21.59 41.81
CA LYS A 213 -29.06 20.80 42.63
C LYS A 213 -28.47 20.41 43.98
N ILE A 214 -27.18 20.03 44.03
CA ILE A 214 -26.49 19.77 45.30
C ILE A 214 -26.43 21.03 46.17
N ALA A 215 -26.11 22.19 45.58
CA ALA A 215 -26.09 23.46 46.31
C ALA A 215 -27.49 23.85 46.85
N LEU A 216 -28.55 23.57 46.10
CA LEU A 216 -29.93 23.77 46.55
C LEU A 216 -30.30 22.81 47.70
N ALA A 217 -29.98 21.52 47.56
CA ALA A 217 -30.21 20.52 48.60
C ALA A 217 -29.50 20.90 49.91
N GLN A 218 -28.25 21.37 49.83
CA GLN A 218 -27.49 21.84 51.00
C GLN A 218 -28.16 23.01 51.72
N ARG A 219 -28.75 23.96 50.98
CA ARG A 219 -29.50 25.08 51.57
C ARG A 219 -30.82 24.66 52.21
N LEU A 220 -31.42 23.56 51.74
CA LEU A 220 -32.69 23.05 52.21
C LEU A 220 -32.56 22.08 53.41
N LEU A 221 -31.39 21.49 53.65
CA LEU A 221 -31.14 20.49 54.72
C LEU A 221 -31.68 20.90 56.11
N LEU A 222 -31.63 22.18 56.47
CA LEU A 222 -32.07 22.67 57.79
C LEU A 222 -33.47 23.32 57.77
N ARG A 223 -34.06 23.52 56.59
CA ARG A 223 -35.33 24.25 56.41
C ARG A 223 -36.46 23.36 55.89
N ASP A 224 -36.14 22.43 55.01
CA ASP A 224 -37.09 21.54 54.33
C ASP A 224 -36.35 20.27 53.90
N THR A 225 -36.22 19.34 54.86
CA THR A 225 -35.52 18.07 54.67
C THR A 225 -36.16 17.20 53.60
N ALA A 226 -37.50 17.20 53.50
CA ALA A 226 -38.22 16.43 52.49
C ALA A 226 -37.89 16.91 51.07
N ARG A 227 -37.82 18.23 50.85
CA ARG A 227 -37.43 18.81 49.56
C ARG A 227 -35.94 18.62 49.28
N ALA A 228 -35.06 18.69 50.29
CA ALA A 228 -33.65 18.38 50.14
C ALA A 228 -33.43 16.92 49.68
N GLU A 229 -34.16 15.96 50.28
CA GLU A 229 -34.08 14.55 49.91
C GLU A 229 -34.57 14.30 48.47
N LYS A 230 -35.62 15.01 48.04
CA LYS A 230 -36.10 14.98 46.66
C LYS A 230 -35.04 15.46 45.66
N GLU A 231 -34.39 16.60 45.92
CA GLU A 231 -33.33 17.13 45.04
C GLU A 231 -32.13 16.18 44.95
N LEU A 232 -31.75 15.52 46.05
CA LEU A 232 -30.67 14.52 46.05
C LEU A 232 -31.05 13.27 45.25
N ARG A 233 -32.30 12.79 45.37
CA ARG A 233 -32.79 11.63 44.61
C ARG A 233 -32.84 11.92 43.11
N GLU A 234 -33.33 13.10 42.72
CA GLU A 234 -33.30 13.55 41.31
C GLU A 234 -31.88 13.70 40.77
N THR A 235 -30.95 14.18 41.60
CA THR A 235 -29.53 14.27 41.23
C THR A 235 -28.92 12.88 41.00
N TYR A 236 -29.24 11.89 41.84
CA TYR A 236 -28.77 10.52 41.68
C TYR A 236 -29.28 9.88 40.37
N THR A 237 -30.55 10.08 40.05
CA THR A 237 -31.14 9.61 38.78
C THR A 237 -30.47 10.28 37.58
N LEU A 238 -30.31 11.61 37.61
CA LEU A 238 -29.68 12.37 36.53
C LEU A 238 -28.23 11.92 36.25
N VAL A 239 -27.46 11.62 37.30
CA VAL A 239 -26.10 11.08 37.17
C VAL A 239 -26.13 9.67 36.56
N SER A 240 -27.05 8.81 37.03
CA SER A 240 -27.18 7.43 36.53
C SER A 240 -27.56 7.39 35.04
N ASP A 241 -28.52 8.22 34.63
CA ASP A 241 -28.97 8.33 33.24
C ASP A 241 -27.86 8.85 32.33
N THR A 242 -27.08 9.84 32.80
CA THR A 242 -25.95 10.40 32.03
C THR A 242 -24.82 9.38 31.85
N ILE A 243 -24.55 8.55 32.87
CA ILE A 243 -23.60 7.44 32.76
C ILE A 243 -24.10 6.40 31.74
N ALA A 244 -25.39 6.09 31.72
CA ALA A 244 -25.99 5.15 30.76
C ALA A 244 -25.90 5.67 29.31
N GLN A 245 -26.29 6.92 29.06
CA GLN A 245 -26.20 7.57 27.75
C GLN A 245 -24.76 7.64 27.23
N THR A 246 -23.80 7.95 28.10
CA THR A 246 -22.37 7.97 27.75
C THR A 246 -21.88 6.59 27.31
N LYS A 247 -22.33 5.52 28.01
CA LYS A 247 -21.99 4.14 27.65
C LYS A 247 -22.61 3.73 26.32
N GLU A 248 -23.88 4.03 26.07
CA GLU A 248 -24.55 3.73 24.80
C GLU A 248 -23.85 4.40 23.60
N LEU A 249 -23.48 5.68 23.73
CA LEU A 249 -22.78 6.40 22.67
C LEU A 249 -21.41 5.79 22.34
N ALA A 250 -20.65 5.40 23.38
CA ALA A 250 -19.36 4.72 23.21
C ALA A 250 -19.51 3.33 22.55
N TYR A 251 -20.57 2.58 22.89
CA TYR A 251 -20.85 1.27 22.29
C TYR A 251 -21.30 1.38 20.83
N ALA A 252 -22.11 2.38 20.48
CA ALA A 252 -22.53 2.64 19.11
C ALA A 252 -21.32 2.92 18.19
N GLN A 253 -20.35 3.70 18.67
CA GLN A 253 -19.13 4.00 17.91
C GLN A 253 -18.27 2.74 17.65
N ARG A 254 -18.10 1.87 18.65
CA ARG A 254 -17.36 0.60 18.47
C ARG A 254 -18.00 -0.29 17.41
N ARG A 255 -19.33 -0.40 17.40
CA ARG A 255 -20.09 -1.14 16.37
C ARG A 255 -19.92 -0.55 14.97
N LEU A 256 -19.95 0.77 14.84
CA LEU A 256 -19.72 1.46 13.56
C LEU A 256 -18.30 1.21 13.04
N ASN A 257 -17.31 1.19 13.93
CA ASN A 257 -15.91 0.93 13.56
C ASN A 257 -15.72 -0.48 12.98
N LEU A 258 -16.26 -1.53 13.61
CA LEU A 258 -16.19 -2.90 13.07
C LEU A 258 -16.86 -3.02 11.69
N THR A 259 -17.97 -2.31 11.48
CA THR A 259 -18.65 -2.29 10.19
C THR A 259 -17.79 -1.64 9.11
N ALA A 260 -17.15 -0.51 9.41
CA ALA A 260 -16.21 0.16 8.51
C ALA A 260 -14.98 -0.72 8.19
N GLU A 261 -14.40 -1.38 9.19
CA GLU A 261 -13.28 -2.32 8.96
C GLU A 261 -13.68 -3.52 8.10
N MET A 262 -14.93 -3.99 8.21
CA MET A 262 -15.48 -5.04 7.33
C MET A 262 -15.52 -4.62 5.87
N GLU A 263 -16.02 -3.41 5.60
CA GLU A 263 -16.07 -2.87 4.24
C GLU A 263 -14.67 -2.65 3.67
N ASN A 264 -13.76 -2.11 4.48
CA ASN A 264 -12.37 -1.92 4.09
C ASN A 264 -11.68 -3.25 3.76
N ALA A 265 -11.84 -4.27 4.61
CA ALA A 265 -11.29 -5.60 4.37
C ALA A 265 -11.82 -6.20 3.06
N LYS A 266 -13.13 -6.09 2.81
CA LYS A 266 -13.76 -6.54 1.56
C LYS A 266 -13.15 -5.86 0.34
N ASN A 267 -13.06 -4.53 0.37
CA ASN A 267 -12.51 -3.75 -0.75
C ASN A 267 -11.05 -4.12 -1.04
N LEU A 268 -10.23 -4.33 0.00
CA LEU A 268 -8.82 -4.71 -0.15
C LEU A 268 -8.65 -6.10 -0.78
N PHE A 269 -9.48 -7.07 -0.39
CA PHE A 269 -9.47 -8.40 -0.99
C PHE A 269 -9.96 -8.39 -2.45
N GLU A 270 -11.04 -7.67 -2.75
CA GLU A 270 -11.56 -7.54 -4.11
C GLU A 270 -10.55 -6.85 -5.05
N ALA A 271 -9.87 -5.81 -4.57
CA ALA A 271 -8.80 -5.14 -5.31
C ALA A 271 -7.60 -6.06 -5.58
N ALA A 272 -7.37 -7.05 -4.71
CA ALA A 272 -6.36 -8.09 -4.90
C ALA A 272 -6.83 -9.26 -5.78
N GLY A 273 -8.07 -9.22 -6.32
CA GLY A 273 -8.65 -10.27 -7.15
C GLY A 273 -9.16 -11.48 -6.36
N ILE A 274 -9.40 -11.33 -5.05
CA ILE A 274 -9.83 -12.40 -4.15
C ILE A 274 -11.34 -12.30 -3.95
N ARG A 275 -12.07 -13.42 -4.08
CA ARG A 275 -13.52 -13.44 -3.87
C ARG A 275 -13.84 -13.44 -2.37
N VAL A 276 -14.63 -12.47 -1.91
CA VAL A 276 -15.02 -12.35 -0.50
C VAL A 276 -16.46 -12.77 -0.28
N ARG A 277 -16.70 -13.62 0.72
CA ARG A 277 -18.06 -13.93 1.22
C ARG A 277 -18.17 -13.52 2.67
N VAL A 278 -19.07 -12.57 2.95
CA VAL A 278 -19.37 -12.14 4.32
C VAL A 278 -20.71 -12.74 4.76
N THR A 279 -20.72 -13.48 5.86
CA THR A 279 -21.91 -14.03 6.50
C THR A 279 -22.08 -13.37 7.86
N ARG A 280 -23.25 -12.75 8.11
CA ARG A 280 -23.61 -12.20 9.42
C ARG A 280 -24.72 -13.07 10.01
N GLU A 281 -24.38 -13.88 11.01
CA GLU A 281 -25.32 -14.77 11.68
C GLU A 281 -26.05 -14.06 12.84
N ALA A 282 -25.35 -13.16 13.53
CA ALA A 282 -25.91 -12.33 14.57
C ALA A 282 -25.14 -11.01 14.73
N GLU A 283 -25.75 -10.06 15.44
CA GLU A 283 -25.08 -8.85 15.91
C GLU A 283 -24.03 -9.20 16.97
N VAL A 284 -22.81 -8.70 16.79
CA VAL A 284 -21.69 -8.93 17.70
C VAL A 284 -21.81 -8.05 18.93
N ASP A 285 -21.40 -8.56 20.09
CA ASP A 285 -21.29 -7.74 21.31
C ASP A 285 -20.42 -6.48 21.05
N ALA A 286 -20.98 -5.30 21.34
CA ALA A 286 -20.33 -4.01 21.19
C ALA A 286 -19.03 -3.91 22.00
N ARG A 287 -18.91 -4.67 23.10
CA ARG A 287 -17.68 -4.72 23.92
C ARG A 287 -16.52 -5.34 23.14
N ALA A 288 -16.78 -6.41 22.40
CA ALA A 288 -15.79 -7.13 21.60
C ALA A 288 -15.51 -6.47 20.24
N SER A 289 -16.40 -5.60 19.77
CA SER A 289 -16.40 -5.03 18.42
C SER A 289 -15.07 -4.36 18.00
N GLU A 290 -14.42 -3.63 18.92
CA GLU A 290 -13.12 -2.98 18.65
C GLU A 290 -11.98 -4.01 18.49
N LEU A 291 -11.90 -4.99 19.38
CA LEU A 291 -10.90 -6.05 19.31
C LEU A 291 -11.10 -6.93 18.08
N LEU A 292 -12.35 -7.24 17.74
CA LEU A 292 -12.70 -7.99 16.53
C LEU A 292 -12.34 -7.21 15.25
N GLY A 293 -12.49 -5.89 15.25
CA GLY A 293 -12.02 -5.03 14.16
C GLY A 293 -10.50 -5.07 14.00
N GLN A 294 -9.76 -5.09 15.11
CA GLN A 294 -8.30 -5.23 15.08
C GLN A 294 -7.86 -6.63 14.61
N VAL A 295 -8.54 -7.69 15.05
CA VAL A 295 -8.32 -9.06 14.56
C VAL A 295 -8.58 -9.14 13.07
N LEU A 296 -9.69 -8.57 12.59
CA LEU A 296 -10.01 -8.52 11.17
C LEU A 296 -8.92 -7.83 10.36
N ARG A 297 -8.50 -6.63 10.78
CA ARG A 297 -7.47 -5.85 10.08
C ARG A 297 -6.12 -6.57 10.00
N GLU A 298 -5.68 -7.15 11.11
CA GLU A 298 -4.42 -7.91 11.15
C GLU A 298 -4.52 -9.18 10.28
N THR A 299 -5.66 -9.87 10.33
CA THR A 299 -5.90 -11.06 9.51
C THR A 299 -5.93 -10.73 8.02
N THR A 300 -6.60 -9.66 7.62
CA THR A 300 -6.61 -9.15 6.24
C THR A 300 -5.19 -8.85 5.76
N THR A 301 -4.40 -8.17 6.59
CA THR A 301 -3.00 -7.86 6.28
C THR A 301 -2.17 -9.13 6.09
N ASN A 302 -2.37 -10.13 6.96
CA ASN A 302 -1.66 -11.40 6.86
C ASN A 302 -2.02 -12.18 5.60
N ILE A 303 -3.31 -12.27 5.25
CA ILE A 303 -3.76 -12.95 4.03
C ILE A 303 -3.17 -12.29 2.79
N LEU A 304 -3.28 -10.97 2.67
CA LEU A 304 -2.77 -10.23 1.50
C LEU A 304 -1.25 -10.32 1.35
N ARG A 305 -0.52 -10.47 2.45
CA ARG A 305 0.95 -10.50 2.46
C ARG A 305 1.53 -11.90 2.30
N HIS A 306 0.85 -12.92 2.83
CA HIS A 306 1.44 -14.24 3.01
C HIS A 306 0.68 -15.38 2.33
N ALA A 307 -0.57 -15.17 1.88
CA ALA A 307 -1.35 -16.18 1.17
C ALA A 307 -1.50 -15.90 -0.32
N GLN A 308 -1.68 -16.95 -1.12
CA GLN A 308 -2.18 -16.88 -2.50
C GLN A 308 -3.66 -17.26 -2.54
N ALA A 309 -4.46 -16.59 -1.72
CA ALA A 309 -5.89 -16.88 -1.62
C ALA A 309 -6.64 -16.52 -2.90
N THR A 310 -7.61 -17.35 -3.26
CA THR A 310 -8.61 -17.06 -4.30
C THR A 310 -9.98 -16.74 -3.70
N GLN A 311 -10.21 -17.15 -2.44
CA GLN A 311 -11.44 -16.95 -1.72
C GLN A 311 -11.19 -16.71 -0.22
N VAL A 312 -11.89 -15.72 0.34
CA VAL A 312 -11.94 -15.43 1.77
C VAL A 312 -13.38 -15.47 2.24
N GLN A 313 -13.64 -16.17 3.34
CA GLN A 313 -14.92 -16.20 4.03
C GLN A 313 -14.78 -15.53 5.40
N ILE A 314 -15.63 -14.54 5.67
CA ILE A 314 -15.71 -13.86 6.96
C ILE A 314 -17.09 -14.14 7.55
N THR A 315 -17.14 -14.75 8.73
CA THR A 315 -18.36 -15.04 9.46
C THR A 315 -18.37 -14.24 10.75
N LEU A 316 -19.43 -13.46 10.97
CA LEU A 316 -19.72 -12.76 12.23
C LEU A 316 -20.82 -13.50 12.98
N ALA A 317 -20.53 -13.93 14.20
CA ALA A 317 -21.47 -14.52 15.12
C ALA A 317 -21.56 -13.67 16.40
N ALA A 318 -22.59 -13.86 17.21
CA ALA A 318 -22.78 -13.08 18.45
C ALA A 318 -21.57 -13.15 19.39
N SER A 319 -20.90 -14.30 19.40
CA SER A 319 -19.72 -14.58 20.21
C SER A 319 -18.40 -14.17 19.56
N GLY A 320 -18.34 -13.73 18.29
CA GLY A 320 -17.05 -13.44 17.68
C GLY A 320 -16.98 -13.36 16.16
N ILE A 321 -15.76 -13.44 15.64
CA ILE A 321 -15.46 -13.41 14.20
C ILE A 321 -14.61 -14.61 13.82
N THR A 322 -14.93 -15.22 12.68
CA THR A 322 -14.16 -16.30 12.05
C THR A 322 -13.81 -15.90 10.62
N ILE A 323 -12.54 -16.00 10.27
CA ILE A 323 -12.00 -15.64 8.96
C ILE A 323 -11.26 -16.84 8.42
N VAL A 324 -11.64 -17.30 7.23
CA VAL A 324 -11.04 -18.47 6.57
C VAL A 324 -10.64 -18.10 5.15
N ASN A 325 -9.41 -18.43 4.75
CA ASN A 325 -8.97 -18.30 3.36
C ASN A 325 -8.31 -19.58 2.85
N ASP A 326 -8.31 -19.74 1.52
CA ASP A 326 -7.57 -20.77 0.80
C ASP A 326 -6.16 -20.31 0.38
N GLY A 327 -5.36 -21.20 -0.18
CA GLY A 327 -4.12 -20.83 -0.91
C GLY A 327 -2.88 -20.60 -0.04
N VAL A 328 -2.73 -21.35 1.06
CA VAL A 328 -1.56 -21.23 1.96
C VAL A 328 -0.60 -22.39 1.71
N THR A 329 0.64 -22.09 1.30
CA THR A 329 1.58 -23.10 0.77
C THR A 329 2.66 -23.55 1.75
N ALA A 330 2.82 -22.87 2.90
CA ALA A 330 3.93 -23.11 3.81
C ALA A 330 3.52 -23.97 5.02
N THR A 331 4.21 -25.07 5.28
CA THR A 331 4.04 -25.93 6.47
C THR A 331 4.58 -25.33 7.77
N THR A 332 5.18 -24.13 7.72
CA THR A 332 5.72 -23.42 8.89
C THR A 332 5.02 -22.08 9.02
N PRO A 333 4.32 -21.79 10.15
CA PRO A 333 3.64 -20.53 10.32
C PRO A 333 4.69 -19.40 10.38
N PRO A 334 4.61 -18.37 9.52
CA PRO A 334 5.46 -17.18 9.67
C PRO A 334 5.24 -16.58 11.06
N GLU A 335 6.24 -15.87 11.60
CA GLU A 335 6.11 -15.18 12.89
C GLU A 335 4.98 -14.13 12.83
N PHE A 336 3.75 -14.53 13.17
CA PHE A 336 2.58 -13.65 13.25
C PHE A 336 2.65 -12.80 14.52
N ARG A 337 3.71 -11.99 14.66
CA ARG A 337 3.94 -11.16 15.87
C ARG A 337 2.73 -10.28 16.21
N GLY A 338 2.00 -9.80 15.19
CA GLY A 338 0.76 -9.04 15.37
C GLY A 338 -0.40 -9.86 15.94
N LEU A 339 -0.63 -11.08 15.43
CA LEU A 339 -1.66 -11.99 15.99
C LEU A 339 -1.27 -12.54 17.36
N ALA A 340 0.03 -12.70 17.66
CA ALA A 340 0.48 -13.10 18.98
C ALA A 340 0.17 -12.02 20.05
N ALA A 341 0.43 -10.74 19.73
CA ALA A 341 0.08 -9.63 20.60
C ALA A 341 -1.45 -9.49 20.75
N LEU A 342 -2.21 -9.69 19.66
CA LEU A 342 -3.67 -9.69 19.72
C LEU A 342 -4.23 -10.87 20.53
N ARG A 343 -3.63 -12.06 20.46
CA ARG A 343 -4.02 -13.21 21.28
C ARG A 343 -3.98 -12.87 22.77
N GLN A 344 -2.91 -12.21 23.21
CA GLN A 344 -2.76 -11.83 24.61
C GLN A 344 -3.77 -10.75 25.05
N ARG A 345 -4.12 -9.83 24.14
CA ARG A 345 -5.15 -8.81 24.39
C ARG A 345 -6.56 -9.41 24.42
N VAL A 346 -6.87 -10.31 23.49
CA VAL A 346 -8.14 -11.04 23.45
C VAL A 346 -8.31 -11.89 24.71
N ALA A 347 -7.26 -12.58 25.16
CA ALA A 347 -7.26 -13.32 26.42
C ALA A 347 -7.44 -12.40 27.65
N GLY A 348 -6.88 -11.19 27.63
CA GLY A 348 -7.07 -10.19 28.69
C GLY A 348 -8.53 -9.76 28.88
N ASP A 349 -9.33 -9.77 27.81
CA ASP A 349 -10.76 -9.47 27.83
C ASP A 349 -11.63 -10.74 27.96
N GLY A 350 -11.02 -11.88 28.31
CA GLY A 350 -11.70 -13.15 28.55
C GLY A 350 -12.10 -13.93 27.30
N GLY A 351 -11.61 -13.53 26.12
CA GLY A 351 -11.81 -14.25 24.86
C GLY A 351 -10.66 -15.18 24.50
N GLU A 352 -10.82 -15.90 23.38
CA GLU A 352 -9.83 -16.81 22.82
C GLU A 352 -9.57 -16.46 21.35
N LEU A 353 -8.28 -16.43 20.95
CA LEU A 353 -7.86 -16.22 19.57
C LEU A 353 -7.13 -17.47 19.05
N THR A 354 -7.83 -18.21 18.20
CA THR A 354 -7.36 -19.41 17.52
C THR A 354 -6.82 -19.04 16.14
N VAL A 355 -5.63 -19.53 15.82
CA VAL A 355 -5.01 -19.38 14.51
C VAL A 355 -4.52 -20.74 14.09
N GLU A 356 -5.12 -21.28 13.04
CA GLU A 356 -4.87 -22.63 12.56
C GLU A 356 -4.56 -22.58 11.07
N GLN A 357 -3.70 -23.51 10.65
CA GLN A 357 -3.36 -23.68 9.26
C GLN A 357 -3.33 -25.17 8.94
N GLU A 358 -4.27 -25.62 8.12
CA GLU A 358 -4.46 -27.02 7.79
C GLU A 358 -4.96 -27.13 6.33
N ASP A 359 -4.48 -28.14 5.59
CA ASP A 359 -4.92 -28.47 4.23
C ASP A 359 -4.96 -27.28 3.24
N GLY A 360 -3.97 -26.39 3.34
CA GLY A 360 -3.86 -25.20 2.48
C GLY A 360 -4.86 -24.09 2.82
N ARG A 361 -5.55 -24.19 3.95
CA ARG A 361 -6.42 -23.15 4.51
C ARG A 361 -5.77 -22.48 5.70
N PHE A 362 -6.09 -21.21 5.91
CA PHE A 362 -5.73 -20.48 7.12
C PHE A 362 -7.00 -19.96 7.78
N LEU A 363 -7.15 -20.31 9.05
CA LEU A 363 -8.27 -19.96 9.90
C LEU A 363 -7.79 -19.03 10.99
N THR A 364 -8.50 -17.92 11.18
CA THR A 364 -8.37 -17.06 12.35
C THR A 364 -9.75 -16.88 12.97
N ALA A 365 -9.90 -17.30 14.22
CA ALA A 365 -11.15 -17.19 14.96
C ALA A 365 -10.90 -16.48 16.29
N ALA A 366 -11.65 -15.41 16.56
CA ALA A 366 -11.67 -14.74 17.85
C ALA A 366 -13.05 -14.89 18.47
N VAL A 367 -13.13 -15.52 19.64
CA VAL A 367 -14.38 -15.84 20.34
C VAL A 367 -14.36 -15.23 21.74
N PHE A 368 -15.45 -14.60 22.13
CA PHE A 368 -15.68 -14.05 23.47
C PHE A 368 -16.86 -14.76 24.13
N PRO A 369 -16.80 -15.01 25.44
CA PRO A 369 -17.93 -15.55 26.17
C PRO A 369 -19.11 -14.57 26.11
N PRO A 370 -20.36 -15.08 26.02
CA PRO A 370 -21.54 -14.23 26.01
C PRO A 370 -21.61 -13.41 27.30
N ALA A 371 -21.98 -12.12 27.19
CA ALA A 371 -22.20 -11.28 28.34
C ALA A 371 -23.21 -11.97 29.28
N ARG A 372 -22.80 -12.28 30.52
CA ARG A 372 -23.73 -12.74 31.57
C ARG A 372 -24.84 -11.69 31.68
N ALA A 373 -26.07 -12.09 31.35
CA ALA A 373 -27.24 -11.33 31.76
C ALA A 373 -27.20 -11.27 33.30
N ASP A 374 -27.15 -10.06 33.87
CA ASP A 374 -27.15 -9.86 35.31
C ASP A 374 -28.28 -10.70 35.94
N ALA A 375 -27.91 -11.61 36.84
CA ALA A 375 -28.85 -12.41 37.58
C ALA A 375 -29.75 -11.47 38.39
N ALA A 376 -31.04 -11.43 38.03
CA ALA A 376 -32.06 -10.76 38.83
C ALA A 376 -31.97 -11.27 40.28
N PRO A 377 -32.01 -10.38 41.29
CA PRO A 377 -31.93 -10.79 42.68
C PRO A 377 -33.12 -11.71 42.99
N THR A 378 -32.81 -12.93 43.42
CA THR A 378 -33.80 -13.87 43.95
C THR A 378 -34.42 -13.26 45.20
N VAL A 379 -35.67 -12.82 45.07
CA VAL A 379 -36.49 -12.41 46.21
C VAL A 379 -36.66 -13.65 47.10
N SER A 380 -35.94 -13.68 48.22
CA SER A 380 -36.14 -14.63 49.30
C SER A 380 -37.48 -14.32 49.96
N GLY A 381 -38.54 -14.99 49.52
CA GLY A 381 -39.80 -15.07 50.26
C GLY A 381 -39.63 -16.08 51.38
N LYS A 382 -39.48 -15.60 52.62
CA LYS A 382 -39.46 -16.40 53.83
C LYS A 382 -40.78 -16.25 54.58
N ASP A 383 -41.49 -17.38 54.68
CA ASP A 383 -42.42 -17.86 55.71
C ASP A 383 -43.68 -17.09 56.14
N GLY A 384 -44.77 -17.86 56.29
CA GLY A 384 -45.87 -17.53 57.19
C GLY A 384 -47.15 -18.32 56.94
N ARG A 385 -47.26 -19.51 57.53
CA ARG A 385 -48.53 -20.22 57.76
C ARG A 385 -49.47 -19.42 58.64
#